data_AF-A0A4R1QLP4-F1
#
_entry.id   AF-A0A4R1QLP4-F1
#
_cell.length_a   1.000
_cell.length_b   1.000
_cell.length_c   1.000
_cell.angle_alpha   90.00
_cell.angle_beta   90.00
_cell.angle_gamma   90.00
#
_symmetry.space_group_name_H-M   'P 1'
#
loop_
_entity.id
_entity.type
_entity.pdbx_description
1 polymer ?
#
loop_
_entity_poly.entity_id
_entity_poly.type
_entity_poly.pdbx_seq_one_letter_code
_entity_poly.pdbx_strand_id
1 'polypeptide(L)'
;MQPEKKEKKQFYLKWPWNLVVYILLVVLFRVFSIPLILLLMWWNKKQQPGGPAEGYCMQRARGQLIQLVWAAVALLMAAAGAAYLTLSWNADKTGWDSMEYIKLAAAGLLAVGGVLVAGYLAYTGLRDAFCPEKSRLAQSIRDQLPYPEEAPPVKELFAMVDEDLCRNGQWFGKLAVGSEWVLGDEAVMISHIRGAFWQDQIRTRRSGNRVSTTRILELWILDNRQQCHSTAFRLPKELQAAVECLRQRVPAAVFGEYDSREYNDCIHADEQQWYFMEQEYERRKAQLEQGSR
;
A
#
# COMPACT_ATOMS: atom_id res chain seq x y z
N MET A 1 37.69 -4.05 28.64
CA MET A 1 37.59 -4.83 27.39
C MET A 1 36.16 -5.31 27.25
N GLN A 2 35.32 -4.60 26.49
CA GLN A 2 33.98 -5.10 26.19
C GLN A 2 34.10 -6.22 25.16
N PRO A 3 33.40 -7.36 25.32
CA PRO A 3 33.47 -8.43 24.35
C PRO A 3 32.81 -7.97 23.05
N GLU A 4 33.56 -7.99 21.95
CA GLU A 4 32.98 -7.85 20.61
C GLU A 4 31.85 -8.87 20.45
N LYS A 5 30.62 -8.39 20.32
CA LYS A 5 29.48 -9.22 19.93
C LYS A 5 29.77 -9.73 18.52
N LYS A 6 30.28 -10.96 18.43
CA LYS A 6 30.32 -11.73 17.18
C LYS A 6 28.89 -11.80 16.64
N GLU A 7 28.58 -10.97 15.65
CA GLU A 7 27.37 -11.09 14.86
C GLU A 7 27.31 -12.52 14.31
N LYS A 8 26.41 -13.34 14.83
CA LYS A 8 26.10 -14.63 14.22
C LYS A 8 25.57 -14.31 12.83
N LYS A 9 26.34 -14.62 11.78
CA LYS A 9 25.89 -14.58 10.39
C LYS A 9 24.74 -15.57 10.23
N GLN A 10 23.52 -15.13 10.55
CA GLN A 10 22.30 -15.90 10.36
C GLN A 10 22.00 -15.89 8.87
N PHE A 11 21.90 -17.09 8.29
CA PHE A 11 21.74 -17.27 6.86
C PHE A 11 20.25 -17.26 6.53
N TYR A 12 19.81 -16.17 5.90
CA TYR A 12 18.45 -16.02 5.40
C TYR A 12 18.48 -15.78 3.89
N LEU A 13 17.45 -16.24 3.17
CA LEU A 13 17.33 -15.93 1.76
C LEU A 13 16.96 -14.46 1.58
N LYS A 14 17.94 -13.69 1.13
CA LYS A 14 17.77 -12.30 0.67
C LYS A 14 16.98 -12.30 -0.63
N TRP A 15 16.14 -11.29 -0.82
CA TRP A 15 15.57 -11.01 -2.13
C TRP A 15 16.70 -10.60 -3.11
N PRO A 16 16.62 -10.95 -4.41
CA PRO A 16 15.52 -11.62 -5.10
C PRO A 16 15.52 -13.16 -5.00
N TRP A 17 16.52 -13.76 -4.35
CA TRP A 17 16.71 -15.21 -4.34
C TRP A 17 15.59 -15.99 -3.66
N ASN A 18 14.93 -15.43 -2.64
CA ASN A 18 13.76 -16.05 -2.03
C ASN A 18 12.63 -16.29 -3.05
N LEU A 19 12.35 -15.30 -3.91
CA LEU A 19 11.31 -15.34 -4.93
C LEU A 19 11.69 -16.29 -6.07
N VAL A 20 12.95 -16.29 -6.49
CA VAL A 20 13.47 -17.26 -7.47
C VAL A 20 13.30 -18.69 -6.95
N VAL A 21 13.65 -18.94 -5.69
CA VAL A 21 13.48 -20.26 -5.06
C VAL A 21 12.00 -20.64 -4.96
N TYR A 22 11.10 -19.72 -4.61
CA TYR A 22 9.67 -20.00 -4.58
C TYR A 22 9.11 -20.32 -5.96
N ILE A 23 9.47 -19.55 -7.00
CA ILE A 23 9.04 -19.83 -8.38
C ILE A 23 9.58 -21.18 -8.84
N LEU A 24 10.86 -21.47 -8.57
CA LEU A 24 11.47 -22.75 -8.92
C LEU A 24 10.77 -23.93 -8.21
N LEU A 25 10.42 -23.78 -6.94
CA LEU A 25 9.63 -24.76 -6.21
C LEU A 25 8.24 -24.96 -6.80
N VAL A 26 7.53 -23.88 -7.18
CA VAL A 26 6.22 -23.97 -7.85
C VAL A 26 6.34 -24.66 -9.21
N VAL A 27 7.36 -24.35 -10.00
CA VAL A 27 7.59 -24.97 -11.32
C VAL A 27 7.91 -26.46 -11.19
N LEU A 28 8.77 -26.83 -10.23
CA LEU A 28 9.20 -28.23 -10.04
C LEU A 28 8.15 -29.09 -9.34
N PHE A 29 7.52 -28.58 -8.28
CA PHE A 29 6.67 -29.37 -7.38
C PHE A 29 5.17 -29.02 -7.47
N ARG A 30 4.79 -28.02 -8.27
CA ARG A 30 3.40 -27.56 -8.46
C ARG A 30 2.68 -27.36 -7.11
N VAL A 31 1.50 -27.92 -6.93
CA VAL A 31 0.66 -27.76 -5.72
C VAL A 31 1.39 -28.27 -4.47
N PHE A 32 2.30 -29.25 -4.59
CA PHE A 32 3.07 -29.78 -3.46
C PHE A 32 4.14 -28.82 -2.94
N SER A 33 4.43 -27.72 -3.65
CA SER A 33 5.36 -26.68 -3.19
C SER A 33 4.79 -25.81 -2.07
N ILE A 34 3.47 -25.71 -1.96
CA ILE A 34 2.77 -24.84 -1.00
C ILE A 34 3.23 -25.07 0.46
N PRO A 35 3.23 -26.30 1.00
CA PRO A 35 3.71 -26.55 2.36
C PRO A 35 5.20 -26.20 2.54
N LEU A 36 6.03 -26.44 1.51
CA LEU A 36 7.47 -26.16 1.57
C LEU A 36 7.75 -24.64 1.59
N ILE A 37 7.02 -23.87 0.80
CA ILE A 37 7.09 -22.41 0.75
C ILE A 37 6.65 -21.80 2.08
N LEU A 38 5.56 -22.30 2.68
CA LEU A 38 5.10 -21.83 3.99
C LEU A 38 6.14 -22.10 5.08
N LEU A 39 6.79 -23.26 5.05
CA LEU A 39 7.84 -23.64 6.00
C LEU A 39 9.08 -22.76 5.83
N LEU A 40 9.51 -22.49 4.58
CA LEU A 40 10.60 -21.56 4.29
C LEU A 40 10.27 -20.12 4.71
N MET A 41 9.04 -19.64 4.45
CA MET A 41 8.60 -18.31 4.88
C MET A 41 8.61 -18.19 6.41
N TRP A 42 8.10 -19.20 7.11
CA TRP A 42 8.11 -19.23 8.57
C TRP A 42 9.54 -19.24 9.13
N TRP A 43 10.42 -20.05 8.55
CA TRP A 43 11.83 -20.12 8.94
C TRP A 43 12.56 -18.81 8.69
N ASN A 44 12.34 -18.18 7.54
CA ASN A 44 12.92 -16.89 7.18
C ASN A 44 12.44 -15.77 8.13
N LYS A 45 11.13 -15.74 8.45
CA LYS A 45 10.55 -14.78 9.40
C LYS A 45 11.11 -14.96 10.82
N LYS A 46 11.35 -16.20 11.24
CA LYS A 46 11.92 -16.50 12.58
C LYS A 46 13.38 -16.07 12.71
N GLN A 47 14.12 -15.95 11.61
CA GLN A 47 15.50 -15.49 11.57
C GLN A 47 15.66 -13.97 11.43
N GLN A 48 14.56 -13.19 11.47
CA GLN A 48 14.59 -11.72 11.38
C GLN A 48 14.27 -11.08 12.75
N PRO A 49 15.28 -10.81 13.61
CA PRO A 49 15.04 -10.37 14.98
C PRO A 49 14.73 -8.86 15.14
N GLY A 50 14.83 -8.04 14.09
CA GLY A 50 14.70 -6.57 14.18
C GLY A 50 13.82 -5.92 13.11
N GLY A 51 12.98 -6.69 12.41
CA GLY A 51 12.26 -6.24 11.22
C GLY A 51 12.83 -6.82 9.92
N PRO A 52 12.19 -6.56 8.76
CA PRO A 52 12.64 -7.05 7.47
C PRO A 52 14.05 -6.50 7.18
N ALA A 53 15.02 -7.38 6.93
CA ALA A 53 16.41 -6.99 6.64
C ALA A 53 16.60 -6.17 5.34
N GLU A 54 15.51 -5.98 4.58
CA GLU A 54 15.44 -5.18 3.36
C GLU A 54 14.93 -3.75 3.61
N GLY A 55 14.49 -3.43 4.83
CA GLY A 55 13.82 -2.18 5.15
C GLY A 55 12.28 -2.26 5.04
N TYR A 56 11.56 -1.54 5.89
CA TYR A 56 10.10 -1.53 5.91
C TYR A 56 9.52 -0.85 4.67
N CYS A 57 10.14 0.23 4.22
CA CYS A 57 9.78 0.92 2.98
C CYS A 57 9.93 0.01 1.76
N MET A 58 11.03 -0.74 1.68
CA MET A 58 11.27 -1.65 0.55
C MET A 58 10.30 -2.83 0.53
N GLN A 59 9.96 -3.38 1.70
CA GLN A 59 8.93 -4.42 1.82
C GLN A 59 7.56 -3.88 1.38
N ARG A 60 7.23 -2.63 1.70
CA ARG A 60 5.95 -2.01 1.32
C ARG A 60 5.85 -1.76 -0.17
N ALA A 61 6.88 -1.19 -0.79
CA ALA A 61 6.95 -1.02 -2.24
C ALA A 61 6.80 -2.36 -2.97
N ARG A 62 7.43 -3.42 -2.46
CA ARG A 62 7.33 -4.79 -2.99
C ARG A 62 6.01 -5.49 -2.66
N GLY A 63 5.21 -4.99 -1.70
CA GLY A 63 3.87 -5.51 -1.42
C GLY A 63 2.93 -5.43 -2.63
N GLN A 64 3.25 -4.56 -3.59
CA GLN A 64 2.57 -4.46 -4.89
C GLN A 64 2.82 -5.67 -5.81
N LEU A 65 3.75 -6.58 -5.48
CA LEU A 65 3.91 -7.86 -6.19
C LEU A 65 2.65 -8.71 -6.18
N ILE A 66 1.69 -8.46 -5.28
CA ILE A 66 0.36 -9.09 -5.33
C ILE A 66 -0.39 -8.73 -6.62
N GLN A 67 -0.06 -7.61 -7.28
CA GLN A 67 -0.58 -7.29 -8.61
C GLN A 67 -0.17 -8.33 -9.66
N LEU A 68 0.97 -9.02 -9.50
CA LEU A 68 1.34 -10.14 -10.39
C LEU A 68 0.42 -11.34 -10.22
N VAL A 69 -0.08 -11.58 -9.00
CA VAL A 69 -1.09 -12.62 -8.77
C VAL A 69 -2.39 -12.25 -9.47
N TRP A 70 -2.83 -10.99 -9.37
CA TRP A 70 -3.99 -10.51 -10.10
C TRP A 70 -3.78 -10.51 -11.62
N ALA A 71 -2.57 -10.22 -12.10
CA ALA A 71 -2.20 -10.34 -13.50
C ALA A 71 -2.29 -11.79 -13.99
N ALA A 72 -1.81 -12.75 -13.20
CA ALA A 72 -1.92 -14.18 -13.51
C ALA A 72 -3.38 -14.63 -13.55
N VAL A 73 -4.21 -14.18 -12.60
CA VAL A 73 -5.66 -14.44 -12.61
C VAL A 73 -6.31 -13.84 -13.86
N ALA A 74 -5.96 -12.61 -14.23
CA ALA A 74 -6.46 -11.97 -15.44
C ALA A 74 -6.04 -12.72 -16.73
N LEU A 75 -4.82 -13.26 -16.79
CA LEU A 75 -4.38 -14.12 -17.89
C LEU A 75 -5.16 -15.44 -17.95
N LEU A 76 -5.44 -16.07 -16.80
CA LEU A 76 -6.26 -17.29 -16.76
C LEU A 76 -7.68 -17.02 -17.26
N MET A 77 -8.27 -15.90 -16.85
CA MET A 77 -9.58 -15.46 -17.36
C MET A 77 -9.52 -15.22 -18.88
N ALA A 78 -8.49 -14.51 -19.35
CA ALA A 78 -8.29 -14.26 -20.77
C ALA A 78 -8.14 -15.57 -21.57
N ALA A 79 -7.37 -16.53 -21.05
CA ALA A 79 -7.20 -17.85 -21.65
C ALA A 79 -8.51 -18.64 -21.70
N ALA A 80 -9.33 -18.58 -20.66
CA ALA A 80 -10.67 -19.19 -20.65
C ALA A 80 -11.60 -18.54 -21.69
N GLY A 81 -11.59 -17.20 -21.80
CA GLY A 81 -12.32 -16.46 -22.83
C GLY A 81 -11.88 -16.83 -24.24
N ALA A 82 -10.56 -16.93 -24.48
CA ALA A 82 -9.99 -17.34 -25.76
C ALA A 82 -10.32 -18.81 -26.10
N ALA A 83 -10.28 -19.72 -25.12
CA ALA A 83 -10.69 -21.11 -25.29
C ALA A 83 -12.17 -21.22 -25.66
N TYR A 84 -13.04 -20.44 -25.01
CA TYR A 84 -14.45 -20.37 -25.35
C TYR A 84 -14.66 -19.85 -26.78
N LEU A 85 -13.98 -18.76 -27.17
CA LEU A 85 -14.04 -18.22 -28.53
C LEU A 85 -13.62 -19.24 -29.59
N THR A 86 -12.52 -19.95 -29.37
CA THR A 86 -12.02 -20.96 -30.32
C THR A 86 -12.98 -22.15 -30.45
N LEU A 87 -13.59 -22.60 -29.35
CA LEU A 87 -14.62 -23.64 -29.37
C LEU A 87 -15.89 -23.16 -30.08
N SER A 88 -16.38 -21.95 -29.77
CA SER A 88 -17.58 -21.38 -30.39
C SER A 88 -17.37 -20.99 -31.86
N TRP A 89 -16.15 -20.68 -32.27
CA TRP A 89 -15.83 -20.42 -33.67
C TRP A 89 -16.02 -21.67 -34.54
N ASN A 90 -15.58 -22.83 -34.02
CA ASN A 90 -15.70 -24.13 -34.68
C ASN A 90 -17.07 -24.80 -34.49
N ALA A 91 -17.92 -24.25 -33.63
CA ALA A 91 -19.27 -24.75 -33.42
C ALA A 91 -20.20 -24.38 -34.58
N ASP A 92 -21.15 -25.28 -34.85
CA ASP A 92 -22.24 -25.03 -35.79
C ASP A 92 -23.16 -23.93 -35.26
N LYS A 93 -23.54 -22.99 -36.13
CA LYS A 93 -24.25 -21.75 -35.78
C LYS A 93 -25.71 -21.78 -36.22
N THR A 94 -26.16 -22.86 -36.85
CA THR A 94 -27.54 -23.06 -37.28
C THR A 94 -28.43 -23.32 -36.06
N GLY A 95 -28.91 -22.24 -35.42
CA GLY A 95 -29.81 -22.30 -34.26
C GLY A 95 -29.48 -21.35 -33.11
N TRP A 96 -28.46 -20.51 -33.27
CA TRP A 96 -28.04 -19.61 -32.20
C TRP A 96 -29.08 -18.53 -31.90
N ASP A 97 -29.44 -18.42 -30.62
CA ASP A 97 -30.24 -17.32 -30.12
C ASP A 97 -29.39 -16.05 -29.94
N SER A 98 -30.02 -14.87 -29.89
CA SER A 98 -29.35 -13.57 -29.72
C SER A 98 -28.46 -13.55 -28.47
N MET A 99 -28.84 -14.29 -27.43
CA MET A 99 -28.07 -14.45 -26.19
C MET A 99 -26.70 -15.12 -26.42
N GLU A 100 -26.58 -16.03 -27.39
CA GLU A 100 -25.33 -16.76 -27.66
C GLU A 100 -24.29 -15.88 -28.36
N TYR A 101 -24.75 -15.00 -29.26
CA TYR A 101 -23.91 -13.97 -29.86
C TYR A 101 -23.42 -12.95 -28.83
N ILE A 102 -24.25 -12.58 -27.85
CA ILE A 102 -23.83 -11.70 -26.74
C ILE A 102 -22.74 -12.38 -25.90
N LYS A 103 -22.89 -13.67 -25.58
CA LYS A 103 -21.85 -14.43 -24.85
C LYS A 103 -20.54 -14.50 -25.63
N LEU A 104 -20.60 -14.70 -26.95
CA LEU A 104 -19.41 -14.70 -27.81
C LEU A 104 -18.69 -13.34 -27.80
N ALA A 105 -19.43 -12.24 -27.96
CA ALA A 105 -18.87 -10.90 -27.92
C ALA A 105 -18.25 -10.58 -26.54
N ALA A 106 -18.93 -10.98 -25.46
CA ALA A 106 -18.42 -10.83 -24.11
C ALA A 106 -17.13 -11.63 -23.87
N ALA A 107 -17.04 -12.87 -24.39
CA ALA A 107 -15.83 -13.69 -24.32
C ALA A 107 -14.67 -13.05 -25.11
N GLY A 108 -14.96 -12.45 -26.27
CA GLY A 108 -14.03 -11.64 -27.07
C GLY A 108 -13.42 -10.49 -26.26
N LEU A 109 -14.27 -9.68 -25.67
CA LEU A 109 -13.86 -8.56 -24.81
C LEU A 109 -13.06 -9.02 -23.59
N LEU A 110 -13.46 -10.14 -22.97
CA LEU A 110 -12.78 -10.69 -21.81
C LEU A 110 -11.38 -11.22 -22.17
N ALA A 111 -11.22 -11.84 -23.34
CA ALA A 111 -9.93 -12.31 -23.82
C ALA A 111 -8.96 -11.14 -24.08
N VAL A 112 -9.38 -10.15 -24.88
CA VAL A 112 -8.53 -9.00 -25.22
C VAL A 112 -8.28 -8.11 -24.00
N GLY A 113 -9.33 -7.78 -23.27
CA GLY A 113 -9.24 -6.94 -22.07
C GLY A 113 -8.41 -7.59 -20.97
N GLY A 114 -8.56 -8.90 -20.76
CA GLY A 114 -7.79 -9.65 -19.76
C GLY A 114 -6.29 -9.67 -20.05
N VAL A 115 -5.88 -9.80 -21.32
CA VAL A 115 -4.46 -9.71 -21.72
C VAL A 115 -3.90 -8.31 -21.49
N LEU A 116 -4.63 -7.26 -21.87
CA LEU A 116 -4.20 -5.87 -21.67
C LEU A 116 -4.04 -5.53 -20.18
N VAL A 117 -5.04 -5.89 -19.37
CA VAL A 117 -5.01 -5.68 -17.91
C VAL A 117 -3.88 -6.47 -17.27
N ALA A 118 -3.67 -7.73 -17.68
CA ALA A 118 -2.57 -8.52 -17.17
C ALA A 118 -1.20 -7.94 -17.54
N GLY A 119 -1.02 -7.48 -18.79
CA GLY A 119 0.21 -6.82 -19.22
C GLY A 119 0.49 -5.56 -18.41
N TYR A 120 -0.53 -4.73 -18.16
CA TYR A 120 -0.40 -3.53 -17.33
C TYR A 120 -0.02 -3.86 -15.89
N LEU A 121 -0.76 -4.75 -15.23
CA LEU A 121 -0.50 -5.15 -13.83
C LEU A 121 0.86 -5.85 -13.68
N ALA A 122 1.27 -6.64 -14.66
CA ALA A 122 2.58 -7.26 -14.67
C ALA A 122 3.70 -6.24 -14.85
N TYR A 123 3.52 -5.27 -15.75
CA TYR A 123 4.47 -4.18 -15.95
C TYR A 123 4.59 -3.32 -14.69
N THR A 124 3.50 -2.87 -14.08
CA THR A 124 3.55 -2.06 -12.85
C THR A 124 4.19 -2.83 -11.69
N GLY A 125 3.76 -4.07 -11.45
CA GLY A 125 4.31 -4.91 -10.38
C GLY A 125 5.81 -5.22 -10.55
N LEU A 126 6.26 -5.50 -11.78
CA LEU A 126 7.68 -5.73 -12.07
C LEU A 126 8.48 -4.42 -11.99
N ARG A 127 7.97 -3.34 -12.56
CA ARG A 127 8.61 -2.02 -12.51
C ARG A 127 8.82 -1.58 -11.08
N ASP A 128 7.81 -1.71 -10.23
CA ASP A 128 7.88 -1.25 -8.84
C ASP A 128 8.78 -2.17 -7.98
N ALA A 129 8.97 -3.44 -8.37
CA ALA A 129 9.88 -4.37 -7.72
C ALA A 129 11.36 -4.22 -8.13
N PHE A 130 11.63 -3.94 -9.42
CA PHE A 130 12.99 -3.82 -9.97
C PHE A 130 13.51 -2.38 -9.99
N CYS A 131 12.62 -1.39 -10.13
CA CYS A 131 12.93 0.04 -10.12
C CYS A 131 12.13 0.74 -9.01
N PRO A 132 12.53 0.58 -7.74
CA PRO A 132 11.84 1.20 -6.60
C PRO A 132 11.82 2.73 -6.70
N GLU A 133 12.71 3.32 -7.50
CA GLU A 133 12.77 4.76 -7.79
C GLU A 133 11.51 5.34 -8.43
N LYS A 134 10.72 4.51 -9.11
CA LYS A 134 9.45 4.91 -9.73
C LYS A 134 8.22 4.50 -8.92
N SER A 135 8.43 3.93 -7.73
CA SER A 135 7.35 3.54 -6.84
C SER A 135 6.70 4.79 -6.23
N ARG A 136 5.37 4.75 -6.03
CA ARG A 136 4.62 5.85 -5.40
C ARG A 136 5.18 6.24 -4.04
N LEU A 137 5.66 5.25 -3.28
CA LEU A 137 6.27 5.45 -1.95
C LEU A 137 7.58 6.24 -2.02
N ALA A 138 8.48 5.91 -2.95
CA ALA A 138 9.71 6.67 -3.12
C ALA A 138 9.44 8.09 -3.60
N GLN A 139 8.45 8.25 -4.48
CA GLN A 139 8.07 9.54 -5.01
C GLN A 139 7.45 10.43 -3.92
N SER A 140 6.59 9.89 -3.05
CA SER A 140 6.00 10.66 -1.93
C SER A 140 7.07 11.22 -1.00
N ILE A 141 8.12 10.44 -0.69
CA ILE A 141 9.25 10.88 0.16
C ILE A 141 10.06 11.95 -0.56
N ARG A 142 10.43 11.72 -1.83
CA ARG A 142 11.24 12.65 -2.64
C ARG A 142 10.57 14.01 -2.77
N ASP A 143 9.27 13.99 -3.07
CA ASP A 143 8.51 15.21 -3.29
C ASP A 143 8.55 16.05 -2.02
N GLN A 144 8.45 15.46 -0.83
CA GLN A 144 8.45 16.17 0.44
C GLN A 144 9.81 16.76 0.86
N LEU A 145 10.91 16.41 0.20
CA LEU A 145 12.23 16.96 0.53
C LEU A 145 12.42 18.41 0.02
N PRO A 146 13.24 19.23 0.69
CA PRO A 146 13.52 20.61 0.28
C PRO A 146 14.09 20.74 -1.15
N TYR A 147 14.87 19.74 -1.59
CA TYR A 147 15.51 19.71 -2.91
C TYR A 147 15.20 18.38 -3.61
N PRO A 148 14.07 18.28 -4.34
CA PRO A 148 13.66 17.03 -4.99
C PRO A 148 14.59 16.60 -6.12
N GLU A 149 15.22 17.55 -6.83
CA GLU A 149 16.13 17.27 -7.96
C GLU A 149 17.53 16.79 -7.52
N GLU A 150 17.94 17.10 -6.28
CA GLU A 150 19.18 16.63 -5.66
C GLU A 150 18.93 15.48 -4.67
N ALA A 151 17.74 14.88 -4.70
CA ALA A 151 17.34 13.89 -3.73
C ALA A 151 18.26 12.65 -3.76
N PRO A 152 18.65 12.13 -2.58
CA PRO A 152 19.50 10.95 -2.49
C PRO A 152 18.91 9.74 -3.24
N PRO A 153 19.76 8.75 -3.61
CA PRO A 153 19.27 7.51 -4.21
C PRO A 153 18.24 6.82 -3.29
N VAL A 154 17.27 6.11 -3.89
CA VAL A 154 16.12 5.55 -3.14
C VAL A 154 16.50 4.67 -1.96
N LYS A 155 17.65 3.99 -2.04
CA LYS A 155 18.16 3.19 -0.93
C LYS A 155 18.45 4.03 0.32
N GLU A 156 18.98 5.23 0.15
CA GLU A 156 19.29 6.15 1.25
C GLU A 156 18.02 6.84 1.75
N LEU A 157 17.10 7.19 0.85
CA LEU A 157 15.78 7.72 1.23
C LEU A 157 14.99 6.73 2.10
N PHE A 158 14.93 5.47 1.67
CA PHE A 158 14.28 4.41 2.45
C PHE A 158 15.04 4.12 3.74
N ALA A 159 16.38 4.15 3.73
CA ALA A 159 17.16 3.97 4.95
C ALA A 159 16.87 5.04 6.00
N MET A 160 16.67 6.30 5.59
CA MET A 160 16.32 7.39 6.51
C MET A 160 14.99 7.14 7.21
N VAL A 161 13.95 6.79 6.45
CA VAL A 161 12.62 6.47 7.01
C VAL A 161 12.68 5.19 7.86
N ASP A 162 13.39 4.18 7.38
CA ASP A 162 13.54 2.90 8.09
C ASP A 162 14.33 3.05 9.40
N GLU A 163 15.32 3.94 9.45
CA GLU A 163 16.10 4.24 10.66
C GLU A 163 15.23 4.95 11.73
N ASP A 164 14.41 5.92 11.32
CA ASP A 164 13.45 6.58 12.22
C ASP A 164 12.44 5.57 12.78
N LEU A 165 11.85 4.75 11.90
CA LEU A 165 10.89 3.72 12.30
C LEU A 165 11.52 2.61 13.15
N CYS A 166 12.78 2.26 12.91
CA CYS A 166 13.48 1.26 13.70
C CYS A 166 13.75 1.76 15.13
N ARG A 167 14.08 3.05 15.29
CA ARG A 167 14.38 3.64 16.60
C ARG A 167 13.13 4.03 17.38
N ASN A 168 12.16 4.65 16.71
CA ASN A 168 11.04 5.35 17.35
C ASN A 168 9.66 4.86 16.88
N GLY A 169 9.60 3.87 15.99
CA GLY A 169 8.38 3.43 15.33
C GLY A 169 7.40 2.69 16.23
N GLN A 170 6.17 3.20 16.30
CA GLN A 170 5.01 2.49 16.84
C GLN A 170 4.17 1.92 15.70
N TRP A 171 3.80 0.65 15.79
CA TRP A 171 3.12 -0.09 14.72
C TRP A 171 1.63 -0.25 15.01
N PHE A 172 0.79 0.19 14.07
CA PHE A 172 -0.66 0.08 14.10
C PHE A 172 -1.15 -0.63 12.83
N GLY A 173 -1.15 -1.96 12.87
CA GLY A 173 -1.53 -2.79 11.73
C GLY A 173 -0.61 -2.58 10.52
N LYS A 174 -1.08 -1.80 9.54
CA LYS A 174 -0.36 -1.46 8.31
C LYS A 174 0.35 -0.09 8.35
N LEU A 175 0.08 0.73 9.37
CA LEU A 175 0.67 2.06 9.56
C LEU A 175 1.79 1.97 10.61
N ALA A 176 2.89 2.67 10.38
CA ALA A 176 3.93 2.88 11.37
C ALA A 176 4.12 4.38 11.60
N VAL A 177 4.17 4.79 12.86
CA VAL A 177 4.36 6.19 13.26
C VAL A 177 5.72 6.30 13.96
N GLY A 178 6.68 6.95 13.29
CA GLY A 178 8.01 7.26 13.80
C GLY A 178 8.06 8.56 14.59
N SER A 179 9.24 9.16 14.67
CA SER A 179 9.43 10.49 15.26
C SER A 179 9.44 11.60 14.21
N GLU A 180 9.81 11.29 12.98
CA GLU A 180 9.85 12.22 11.84
C GLU A 180 8.92 11.77 10.71
N TRP A 181 8.72 10.46 10.55
CA TRP A 181 7.96 9.89 9.44
C TRP A 181 6.76 9.06 9.88
N VAL A 182 5.69 9.14 9.12
CA VAL A 182 4.57 8.20 9.15
C VAL A 182 4.61 7.37 7.88
N LEU A 183 4.67 6.04 8.04
CA LEU A 183 4.69 5.09 6.93
C LEU A 183 3.38 4.32 6.85
N GLY A 184 2.60 4.57 5.80
CA GLY A 184 1.39 3.84 5.44
C GLY A 184 1.53 3.09 4.12
N ASP A 185 0.56 3.27 3.23
CA ASP A 185 0.74 2.93 1.80
C ASP A 185 1.71 3.90 1.11
N GLU A 186 1.76 5.14 1.61
CA GLU A 186 2.72 6.19 1.24
C GLU A 186 3.38 6.72 2.54
N ALA A 187 4.50 7.44 2.41
CA ALA A 187 5.22 7.99 3.55
C ALA A 187 5.05 9.51 3.60
N VAL A 188 4.78 10.03 4.80
CA VAL A 188 4.51 11.45 5.06
C VAL A 188 5.35 11.92 6.25
N MET A 189 6.00 13.08 6.11
CA MET A 189 6.70 13.75 7.19
C MET A 189 5.72 14.30 8.22
N ILE A 190 5.96 14.02 9.49
CA ILE A 190 5.13 14.46 10.62
C ILE A 190 5.00 15.99 10.66
N SER A 191 6.06 16.72 10.27
CA SER A 191 6.06 18.20 10.19
C SER A 191 5.15 18.77 9.12
N HIS A 192 4.80 17.99 8.09
CA HIS A 192 3.97 18.45 6.98
C HIS A 192 2.49 18.08 7.15
N ILE A 193 2.16 17.20 8.09
CA ILE A 193 0.77 16.84 8.39
C ILE A 193 -0.01 18.07 8.85
N ARG A 194 -1.05 18.43 8.08
CA ARG A 194 -2.01 19.50 8.40
C ARG A 194 -3.33 18.96 8.92
N GLY A 195 -3.70 17.75 8.51
CA GLY A 195 -4.91 17.10 9.00
C GLY A 195 -4.83 15.58 9.01
N ALA A 196 -5.59 14.95 9.90
CA ALA A 196 -5.77 13.50 9.95
C ALA A 196 -7.25 13.17 10.16
N PHE A 197 -7.83 12.48 9.18
CA PHE A 197 -9.26 12.18 9.14
C PHE A 197 -9.49 10.67 9.08
N TRP A 198 -10.30 10.12 9.98
CA TRP A 198 -10.57 8.67 9.99
C TRP A 198 -11.97 8.37 9.47
N GLN A 199 -12.12 7.21 8.83
CA GLN A 199 -13.39 6.70 8.35
C GLN A 199 -13.66 5.34 9.00
N ASP A 200 -14.79 5.23 9.71
CA ASP A 200 -15.30 3.94 10.21
C ASP A 200 -16.75 3.77 9.74
N GLN A 201 -16.91 3.32 8.49
CA GLN A 201 -18.23 3.18 7.86
C GLN A 201 -18.58 1.72 7.61
N ILE A 202 -19.77 1.30 8.04
CA ILE A 202 -20.33 0.00 7.69
C ILE A 202 -21.25 0.17 6.49
N ARG A 203 -20.79 -0.25 5.30
CA ARG A 203 -21.62 -0.29 4.08
C ARG A 203 -22.39 -1.60 4.02
N THR A 204 -23.71 -1.51 4.08
CA THR A 204 -24.59 -2.65 3.82
C THR A 204 -25.12 -2.57 2.40
N ARG A 205 -24.86 -3.60 1.59
CA ARG A 205 -25.45 -3.76 0.26
C ARG A 205 -26.43 -4.90 0.29
N ARG A 206 -27.70 -4.61 0.02
CA ARG A 206 -28.74 -5.63 -0.17
C ARG A 206 -28.87 -5.93 -1.65
N SER A 207 -28.71 -7.20 -2.03
CA SER A 207 -28.94 -7.70 -3.39
C SER A 207 -29.85 -8.91 -3.29
N GLY A 208 -31.11 -8.75 -3.70
CA GLY A 208 -32.17 -9.73 -3.47
C GLY A 208 -32.31 -10.07 -1.98
N ASN A 209 -32.22 -11.36 -1.64
CA ASN A 209 -32.33 -11.86 -0.27
C ASN A 209 -31.00 -11.89 0.51
N ARG A 210 -29.88 -11.47 -0.10
CA ARG A 210 -28.55 -11.49 0.53
C ARG A 210 -28.16 -10.08 0.96
N VAL A 211 -27.82 -9.94 2.24
CA VAL A 211 -27.21 -8.72 2.79
C VAL A 211 -25.70 -8.98 2.88
N SER A 212 -24.92 -8.16 2.17
CA SER A 212 -23.47 -8.11 2.34
C SER A 212 -23.12 -6.88 3.17
N THR A 213 -22.38 -7.08 4.24
CA THR A 213 -21.91 -6.00 5.11
C THR A 213 -20.40 -5.86 4.92
N THR A 214 -19.95 -4.70 4.46
CA THR A 214 -18.53 -4.37 4.29
C THR A 214 -18.20 -3.20 5.20
N ARG A 215 -17.23 -3.35 6.09
CA ARG A 215 -16.75 -2.26 6.94
C ARG A 215 -15.51 -1.63 6.31
N ILE A 216 -15.55 -0.33 6.11
CA ILE A 216 -14.46 0.48 5.57
C ILE A 216 -13.80 1.16 6.77
N LEU A 217 -12.49 0.89 6.94
CA LEU A 217 -11.66 1.42 8.00
C LEU A 217 -10.44 2.07 7.36
N GLU A 218 -10.44 3.39 7.24
CA GLU A 218 -9.40 4.13 6.53
C GLU A 218 -8.96 5.35 7.32
N LEU A 219 -7.68 5.68 7.27
CA LEU A 219 -7.12 6.92 7.78
C LEU A 219 -6.60 7.74 6.60
N TRP A 220 -7.00 9.00 6.54
CA TRP A 220 -6.64 9.98 5.54
C TRP A 220 -5.75 11.03 6.19
N ILE A 221 -4.51 11.14 5.71
CA ILE A 221 -3.54 12.13 6.17
C ILE A 221 -3.43 13.20 5.09
N LEU A 222 -3.68 14.45 5.48
CA LEU A 222 -3.58 15.61 4.63
C LEU A 222 -2.23 16.29 4.84
N ASP A 223 -1.48 16.42 3.75
CA ASP A 223 -0.17 17.06 3.71
C ASP A 223 -0.27 18.59 3.49
N ASN A 224 0.82 19.31 3.71
CA ASN A 224 0.93 20.76 3.48
C ASN A 224 0.76 21.17 2.00
N ARG A 225 0.81 20.20 1.09
CA ARG A 225 0.55 20.34 -0.36
C ARG A 225 -0.89 20.06 -0.76
N GLN A 226 -1.82 19.98 0.20
CA GLN A 226 -3.20 19.53 -0.01
C GLN A 226 -3.31 18.11 -0.60
N GLN A 227 -2.26 17.30 -0.46
CA GLN A 227 -2.28 15.91 -0.91
C GLN A 227 -2.83 15.01 0.18
N CYS A 228 -3.75 14.13 -0.22
CA CYS A 228 -4.40 13.19 0.67
C CYS A 228 -3.84 11.78 0.51
N HIS A 229 -3.29 11.25 1.59
CA HIS A 229 -2.74 9.91 1.65
C HIS A 229 -3.67 9.03 2.50
N SER A 230 -4.26 8.00 1.88
CA SER A 230 -5.13 7.07 2.60
C SER A 230 -4.38 5.79 2.98
N THR A 231 -4.71 5.22 4.15
CA THR A 231 -4.21 3.92 4.59
C THR A 231 -5.35 3.11 5.19
N ALA A 232 -5.56 1.90 4.69
CA ALA A 232 -6.63 1.02 5.13
C ALA A 232 -6.21 0.11 6.30
N PHE A 233 -7.12 -0.06 7.26
CA PHE A 233 -6.95 -0.86 8.47
C PHE A 233 -7.84 -2.11 8.46
N ARG A 234 -7.45 -3.11 9.27
CA ARG A 234 -8.24 -4.34 9.44
C ARG A 234 -9.13 -4.30 10.68
N LEU A 235 -8.67 -3.61 11.73
CA LEU A 235 -9.31 -3.57 13.03
C LEU A 235 -9.62 -2.12 13.42
N PRO A 236 -10.83 -1.82 13.93
CA PRO A 236 -11.19 -0.47 14.36
C PRO A 236 -10.30 0.04 15.50
N LYS A 237 -9.89 -0.86 16.41
CA LYS A 237 -8.99 -0.52 17.51
C LYS A 237 -7.62 -0.06 17.04
N GLU A 238 -7.10 -0.63 15.95
CA GLU A 238 -5.82 -0.20 15.36
C GLU A 238 -5.93 1.21 14.78
N LEU A 239 -7.05 1.51 14.10
CA LEU A 239 -7.32 2.84 13.56
C LEU A 239 -7.40 3.89 14.68
N GLN A 240 -8.15 3.61 15.75
CA GLN A 240 -8.26 4.52 16.89
C GLN A 240 -6.92 4.75 17.57
N ALA A 241 -6.16 3.69 17.84
CA ALA A 241 -4.84 3.80 18.44
C ALA A 241 -3.85 4.60 17.55
N ALA A 242 -3.93 4.44 16.23
CA ALA A 242 -3.14 5.24 15.29
C ALA A 242 -3.51 6.73 15.34
N VAL A 243 -4.80 7.06 15.37
CA VAL A 243 -5.29 8.45 15.49
C VAL A 243 -4.85 9.08 16.81
N GLU A 244 -4.94 8.34 17.92
CA GLU A 244 -4.47 8.82 19.22
C GLU A 244 -2.96 9.07 19.25
N CYS A 245 -2.17 8.17 18.66
CA CYS A 245 -0.72 8.35 18.51
C CYS A 245 -0.40 9.59 17.68
N LEU A 246 -1.09 9.79 16.54
CA LEU A 246 -0.92 10.99 15.71
C LEU A 246 -1.33 12.26 16.44
N ARG A 247 -2.39 12.24 17.25
CA ARG A 247 -2.81 13.39 18.06
C ARG A 247 -1.76 13.78 19.09
N GLN A 248 -1.03 12.81 19.65
CA GLN A 248 0.10 13.08 20.55
C GLN A 248 1.32 13.64 19.80
N ARG A 249 1.58 13.17 18.58
CA ARG A 249 2.74 13.59 17.77
C ARG A 249 2.54 14.93 17.07
N VAL A 250 1.34 15.19 16.56
CA VAL A 250 0.98 16.41 15.82
C VAL A 250 -0.29 17.04 16.40
N PRO A 251 -0.23 17.57 17.63
CA PRO A 251 -1.41 18.17 18.27
C PRO A 251 -1.93 19.42 17.56
N ALA A 252 -1.11 20.08 16.73
CA ALA A 252 -1.52 21.26 15.96
C ALA A 252 -2.37 20.94 14.71
N ALA A 253 -2.36 19.68 14.25
CA ALA A 253 -3.10 19.26 13.06
C ALA A 253 -4.62 19.20 13.33
N VAL A 254 -5.41 19.33 12.27
CA VAL A 254 -6.87 19.19 12.34
C VAL A 254 -7.24 17.71 12.36
N PHE A 255 -8.07 17.30 13.32
CA PHE A 255 -8.57 15.92 13.44
C PHE A 255 -10.08 15.90 13.26
N GLY A 256 -10.58 14.98 12.44
CA GLY A 256 -12.01 14.85 12.18
C GLY A 256 -12.40 13.50 11.60
N GLU A 257 -13.70 13.28 11.44
CA GLU A 257 -14.19 12.13 10.68
C GLU A 257 -14.10 12.42 9.18
N TYR A 258 -13.94 11.38 8.37
CA TYR A 258 -14.02 11.50 6.92
C TYR A 258 -15.40 12.05 6.51
N ASP A 259 -15.43 13.00 5.58
CA ASP A 259 -16.64 13.75 5.16
C ASP A 259 -17.21 14.71 6.22
N SER A 260 -16.45 15.01 7.28
CA SER A 260 -16.81 16.09 8.19
C SER A 260 -16.69 17.46 7.50
N ARG A 261 -17.25 18.49 8.13
CA ARG A 261 -17.12 19.87 7.64
C ARG A 261 -15.65 20.27 7.56
N GLU A 262 -14.87 19.92 8.59
CA GLU A 262 -13.44 20.20 8.67
C GLU A 262 -12.66 19.52 7.54
N TYR A 263 -13.03 18.29 7.17
CA TYR A 263 -12.43 17.60 6.02
C TYR A 263 -12.73 18.35 4.71
N ASN A 264 -14.00 18.65 4.46
CA ASN A 264 -14.42 19.32 3.22
C ASN A 264 -13.82 20.74 3.11
N ASP A 265 -13.74 21.47 4.23
CA ASP A 265 -13.12 22.80 4.31
C ASP A 265 -11.61 22.73 4.01
N CYS A 266 -10.93 21.64 4.36
CA CYS A 266 -9.49 21.46 4.08
C CYS A 266 -9.20 21.00 2.65
N ILE A 267 -10.02 20.10 2.10
CA ILE A 267 -9.79 19.48 0.77
C ILE A 267 -10.23 20.38 -0.38
N HIS A 268 -11.29 21.15 -0.16
CA HIS A 268 -11.82 22.07 -1.15
C HIS A 268 -11.40 23.52 -0.88
N ALA A 269 -10.39 23.72 -0.03
CA ALA A 269 -9.83 25.02 0.26
C ALA A 269 -9.24 25.66 -1.00
N ASP A 270 -9.70 26.86 -1.32
CA ASP A 270 -9.03 27.70 -2.30
C ASP A 270 -7.68 28.22 -1.74
N GLU A 271 -6.80 28.74 -2.60
CA GLU A 271 -5.43 29.15 -2.23
C GLU A 271 -5.43 30.14 -1.04
N GLN A 272 -6.38 31.07 -1.01
CA GLN A 272 -6.53 32.02 0.10
C GLN A 272 -6.97 31.34 1.40
N GLN A 273 -7.93 30.41 1.32
CA GLN A 273 -8.43 29.67 2.48
C GLN A 273 -7.32 28.78 3.05
N TRP A 274 -6.54 28.15 2.18
CA TRP A 274 -5.39 27.35 2.56
C TRP A 274 -4.34 28.17 3.31
N TYR A 275 -4.02 29.38 2.82
CA TYR A 275 -3.09 30.27 3.49
C TYR A 275 -3.54 30.62 4.92
N PHE A 276 -4.83 30.89 5.14
CA PHE A 276 -5.36 31.12 6.49
C PHE A 276 -5.27 29.89 7.39
N MET A 277 -5.57 28.71 6.85
CA MET A 277 -5.44 27.44 7.58
C MET A 277 -3.99 27.17 7.99
N GLU A 278 -3.03 27.48 7.13
CA GLU A 278 -1.61 27.34 7.44
C GLU A 278 -1.16 28.33 8.51
N GLN A 279 -1.61 29.58 8.46
CA GLN A 279 -1.36 30.54 9.54
C GLN A 279 -1.95 30.08 10.88
N GLU A 280 -3.14 29.49 10.87
CA GLU A 280 -3.77 28.99 12.09
C GLU A 280 -3.03 27.78 12.65
N TYR A 281 -2.57 26.89 11.79
CA TYR A 281 -1.70 25.77 12.17
C TYR A 281 -0.42 26.25 12.85
N GLU A 282 0.29 27.21 12.26
CA GLU A 282 1.53 27.76 12.84
C GLU A 282 1.25 28.47 14.18
N ARG A 283 0.12 29.15 14.33
CA ARG A 283 -0.30 29.73 15.62
C ARG A 283 -0.51 28.66 16.69
N ARG A 284 -1.24 27.59 16.39
CA ARG A 284 -1.48 26.48 17.33
C ARG A 284 -0.16 25.81 17.72
N LYS A 285 0.72 25.57 16.74
CA LYS A 285 2.05 25.00 16.97
C LYS A 285 2.88 25.88 17.91
N ALA A 286 2.95 27.19 17.66
CA ALA A 286 3.68 28.13 18.52
C ALA A 286 3.12 28.19 19.95
N GLN A 287 1.80 28.13 20.13
CA GLN A 287 1.16 28.08 21.46
C GLN A 287 1.54 26.80 22.22
N LEU A 288 1.56 25.66 21.53
CA LEU A 288 1.93 24.37 22.11
C LEU A 288 3.41 24.34 22.52
N GLU A 289 4.30 24.89 21.70
CA GLU A 289 5.73 25.02 22.03
C GLU A 289 5.94 25.91 23.27
N GLN A 290 5.20 27.01 23.39
CA GLN A 290 5.25 27.91 24.54
C GLN A 290 4.71 27.29 25.83
N GLY A 291 3.66 26.47 25.75
CA GLY A 291 3.08 25.78 26.91
C GLY A 291 3.88 24.55 27.39
N SER A 292 4.85 24.10 26.60
CA SER A 292 5.72 22.95 26.91
C SER A 292 7.07 23.33 27.54
N ARG A 293 7.38 24.64 27.64
CA ARG A 293 8.56 25.19 28.34
C ARG A 293 8.22 25.55 29.78
#